data_AF-A0A0M9GDM0-F1
#
_entry.id   AF-A0A0M9GDM0-F1
#
_cell.length_a   1.000
_cell.length_b   1.000
_cell.length_c   1.000
_cell.angle_alpha   90.00
_cell.angle_beta   90.00
_cell.angle_gamma   90.00
#
_symmetry.space_group_name_H-M   'P 1'
#
loop_
_entity.id
_entity.type
_entity.pdbx_description
1 polymer ?
#
loop_
_entity_poly.entity_id
_entity_poly.type
_entity_poly.pdbx_seq_one_letter_code
_entity_poly.pdbx_strand_id
1 'polypeptide(L)'
;MTKKITPDPPPVFDDPVKPQRPDAARLLDTLALTLARTVDPADPLKPSLFAIQPGVSAHDALSYVSRLLAVAELNGDEISLHANPVERTLFWGLLHSVEMARAVVDALLEGSSTAVALDGNR
;
A
#
# COMPACT_ATOMS: atom_id res chain seq x y z
N MET A 1 -67.03 -8.57 -25.11
CA MET A 1 -66.24 -7.69 -24.23
C MET A 1 -64.91 -8.37 -23.95
N THR A 2 -63.83 -7.75 -24.42
CA THR A 2 -62.47 -8.30 -24.55
C THR A 2 -61.75 -8.36 -23.20
N LYS A 3 -61.24 -9.54 -22.81
CA LYS A 3 -60.42 -9.72 -21.60
C LYS A 3 -58.99 -9.24 -21.89
N LYS A 4 -58.58 -8.16 -21.22
CA LYS A 4 -57.22 -7.60 -21.30
C LYS A 4 -56.26 -8.55 -20.58
N ILE A 5 -55.46 -9.28 -21.36
CA ILE A 5 -54.36 -10.12 -20.86
C ILE A 5 -53.21 -9.16 -20.56
N THR A 6 -52.85 -9.02 -19.29
CA THR A 6 -51.70 -8.23 -18.88
C THR A 6 -50.51 -9.19 -18.76
N PRO A 7 -49.38 -8.96 -19.43
CA PRO A 7 -48.22 -9.84 -19.31
C PRO A 7 -47.56 -9.63 -17.94
N ASP A 8 -47.16 -10.74 -17.31
CA ASP A 8 -46.40 -10.71 -16.07
C ASP A 8 -45.01 -10.09 -16.31
N PRO A 9 -44.50 -9.26 -15.37
CA PRO A 9 -43.15 -8.73 -15.46
C PRO A 9 -42.12 -9.85 -15.26
N PRO A 10 -40.94 -9.76 -15.90
CA PRO A 10 -39.87 -10.74 -15.70
C PRO A 10 -39.38 -10.72 -14.24
N PRO A 11 -38.93 -11.86 -13.70
CA PRO A 11 -38.36 -11.92 -12.36
C PRO A 11 -37.11 -11.04 -12.31
N VAL A 12 -37.11 -10.08 -11.38
CA VAL A 12 -35.94 -9.27 -11.06
C VAL A 12 -34.97 -10.19 -10.31
N PHE A 13 -33.91 -10.64 -10.99
CA PHE A 13 -32.75 -11.21 -10.33
C PHE A 13 -31.97 -10.07 -9.68
N ASP A 14 -32.43 -9.64 -8.50
CA ASP A 14 -31.62 -8.85 -7.57
C ASP A 14 -30.63 -9.79 -6.88
N ASP A 15 -29.61 -10.23 -7.60
CA ASP A 15 -28.36 -10.56 -6.93
C ASP A 15 -27.54 -9.26 -6.87
N PRO A 16 -27.49 -8.57 -5.72
CA PRO A 16 -26.47 -7.57 -5.53
C PRO A 16 -25.15 -8.33 -5.50
N VAL A 17 -24.48 -8.39 -6.64
CA VAL A 17 -23.04 -8.65 -6.70
C VAL A 17 -22.40 -7.47 -6.01
N LYS A 18 -22.38 -7.50 -4.66
CA LYS A 18 -21.50 -6.66 -3.88
C LYS A 18 -20.12 -6.93 -4.45
N PRO A 19 -19.40 -5.93 -4.97
CA PRO A 19 -17.99 -6.11 -5.23
C PRO A 19 -17.36 -6.46 -3.89
N GLN A 20 -17.11 -7.75 -3.70
CA GLN A 20 -16.45 -8.29 -2.52
C GLN A 20 -15.01 -7.85 -2.67
N ARG A 21 -14.75 -6.61 -2.25
CA ARG A 21 -13.41 -6.03 -2.22
C ARG A 21 -12.53 -7.06 -1.50
N PRO A 22 -11.50 -7.62 -2.18
CA PRO A 22 -10.62 -8.59 -1.55
C PRO A 22 -10.09 -7.99 -0.26
N ASP A 23 -10.20 -8.76 0.81
CA ASP A 23 -9.84 -8.31 2.15
C ASP A 23 -8.33 -8.06 2.18
N ALA A 24 -7.90 -6.82 2.37
CA ALA A 24 -6.52 -6.43 2.10
C ALA A 24 -5.49 -7.09 3.05
N ALA A 25 -5.93 -7.64 4.19
CA ALA A 25 -5.03 -8.45 5.02
C ALA A 25 -4.69 -9.79 4.41
N ARG A 26 -5.71 -10.42 3.81
CA ARG A 26 -5.49 -11.64 3.05
C ARG A 26 -4.54 -11.35 1.88
N LEU A 27 -4.52 -10.13 1.35
CA LEU A 27 -3.57 -9.76 0.30
C LEU A 27 -2.12 -9.70 0.81
N LEU A 28 -1.82 -9.04 1.94
CA LEU A 28 -0.45 -9.02 2.46
C LEU A 28 0.01 -10.41 2.92
N ASP A 29 -0.88 -11.22 3.49
CA ASP A 29 -0.59 -12.60 3.86
C ASP A 29 -0.39 -13.50 2.62
N THR A 30 -0.96 -13.12 1.46
CA THR A 30 -0.71 -13.83 0.19
C THR A 30 0.58 -13.41 -0.50
N LEU A 31 1.20 -12.30 -0.10
CA LEU A 31 2.48 -11.92 -0.66
C LEU A 31 3.58 -12.87 -0.17
N ALA A 32 4.51 -13.20 -1.07
CA ALA A 32 5.66 -13.99 -0.71
C ALA A 32 6.50 -13.26 0.35
N LEU A 33 7.08 -14.03 1.28
CA LEU A 33 8.08 -13.54 2.22
C LEU A 33 9.25 -12.91 1.46
N THR A 34 9.97 -12.02 2.13
CA THR A 34 11.21 -11.47 1.55
C THR A 34 12.15 -12.59 1.13
N LEU A 35 12.77 -12.42 -0.04
CA LEU A 35 13.89 -13.25 -0.46
C LEU A 35 15.20 -12.63 0.02
N ALA A 36 16.21 -13.48 0.21
CA ALA A 36 17.54 -13.01 0.48
C ALA A 36 18.05 -12.17 -0.71
N ARG A 37 18.48 -10.94 -0.43
CA ARG A 37 19.15 -10.07 -1.41
C ARG A 37 20.50 -9.70 -0.83
N THR A 38 21.56 -10.28 -1.36
CA THR A 38 22.93 -9.98 -0.92
C THR A 38 23.40 -8.65 -1.50
N VAL A 39 24.44 -8.09 -0.88
CA VAL A 39 25.19 -6.97 -1.47
C VAL A 39 25.74 -7.43 -2.81
N ASP A 40 25.44 -6.69 -3.88
CA ASP A 40 26.00 -6.94 -5.20
C ASP A 40 27.33 -6.17 -5.34
N PRO A 41 28.48 -6.86 -5.43
CA PRO A 41 29.77 -6.21 -5.62
C PRO A 41 30.04 -5.80 -7.08
N ALA A 42 29.19 -6.19 -8.04
CA ALA A 42 29.44 -6.02 -9.47
C ALA A 42 29.02 -4.64 -10.03
N ASP A 43 28.23 -3.85 -9.29
CA ASP A 43 27.92 -2.45 -9.63
C ASP A 43 28.49 -1.51 -8.55
N PRO A 44 29.72 -0.98 -8.72
CA PRO A 44 30.34 -0.06 -7.76
C PRO A 44 29.57 1.24 -7.53
N LEU A 45 28.60 1.57 -8.41
CA LEU A 45 27.77 2.76 -8.33
C LEU A 45 26.37 2.47 -7.75
N LYS A 46 26.01 1.19 -7.56
CA LYS A 46 24.78 0.75 -6.87
C LYS A 46 25.00 -0.38 -5.86
N PRO A 47 26.10 -0.40 -5.08
CA PRO A 47 26.24 -1.45 -4.08
C PRO A 47 25.13 -1.25 -3.05
N SER A 48 24.25 -2.25 -2.95
CA SER A 48 23.26 -2.29 -1.86
C SER A 48 24.05 -2.38 -0.56
N LEU A 49 24.17 -1.29 0.20
CA LEU A 49 24.94 -1.26 1.46
C LEU A 49 24.38 -2.23 2.52
N PHE A 50 23.14 -2.69 2.32
CA PHE A 50 22.44 -3.60 3.20
C PHE A 50 21.99 -4.84 2.43
N ALA A 51 22.07 -6.00 3.08
CA ALA A 51 21.45 -7.23 2.60
C ALA A 51 20.03 -7.35 3.16
N ILE A 52 19.09 -7.84 2.36
CA ILE A 52 17.73 -8.16 2.82
C ILE A 52 17.72 -9.58 3.36
N GLN A 53 17.23 -9.75 4.60
CA GLN A 53 17.05 -11.06 5.21
C GLN A 53 15.83 -11.77 4.60
N PRO A 54 15.92 -13.09 4.32
CA PRO A 54 14.77 -13.85 3.86
C PRO A 54 13.77 -14.08 5.00
N GLY A 55 12.51 -14.33 4.65
CA GLY A 55 11.49 -14.79 5.60
C GLY A 55 10.75 -13.68 6.36
N VAL A 56 11.00 -12.41 6.06
CA VAL A 56 10.25 -11.28 6.64
C VAL A 56 8.88 -11.20 5.95
N SER A 57 7.82 -11.05 6.75
CA SER A 57 6.46 -10.89 6.21
C SER A 57 6.32 -9.56 5.45
N ALA A 58 5.42 -9.52 4.47
CA ALA A 58 5.14 -8.26 3.77
C ALA A 58 4.64 -7.17 4.73
N HIS A 59 3.83 -7.55 5.72
CA HIS A 59 3.36 -6.65 6.77
C HIS A 59 4.53 -6.01 7.56
N ASP A 60 5.46 -6.81 8.05
CA ASP A 60 6.58 -6.31 8.85
C ASP A 60 7.56 -5.48 8.01
N ALA A 61 7.81 -5.93 6.77
CA ALA A 61 8.65 -5.20 5.83
C ALA A 61 8.06 -3.81 5.51
N LEU A 62 6.76 -3.74 5.17
CA LEU A 62 6.07 -2.49 4.89
C LEU A 62 5.95 -1.61 6.14
N SER A 63 5.71 -2.19 7.31
CA SER A 63 5.72 -1.46 8.59
C SER A 63 7.06 -0.79 8.86
N TYR A 64 8.17 -1.45 8.52
CA TYR A 64 9.50 -0.87 8.64
C TYR A 64 9.74 0.23 7.60
N VAL A 65 9.33 0.01 6.35
CA VAL A 65 9.43 1.00 5.27
C VAL A 65 8.65 2.28 5.61
N SER A 66 7.42 2.17 6.13
CA SER A 66 6.63 3.33 6.58
C SER A 66 7.40 4.19 7.60
N ARG A 67 8.05 3.55 8.60
CA ARG A 67 8.87 4.27 9.60
C ARG A 67 10.10 4.93 8.99
N LEU A 68 10.75 4.30 8.01
CA LEU A 68 11.88 4.91 7.32
C LEU A 68 11.44 6.12 6.48
N LEU A 69 10.31 6.02 5.80
CA LEU A 69 9.72 7.15 5.05
C LEU A 69 9.33 8.28 6.00
N ALA A 70 8.78 7.96 7.18
CA ALA A 70 8.51 8.95 8.22
C ALA A 70 9.75 9.73 8.66
N VAL A 71 10.87 9.05 8.85
CA VAL A 71 12.14 9.69 9.19
C VAL A 71 12.65 10.53 8.02
N ALA A 72 12.48 10.06 6.78
CA ALA A 72 12.85 10.81 5.58
C ALA A 72 12.03 12.11 5.43
N GLU A 73 10.73 12.07 5.74
CA GLU A 73 9.85 13.26 5.78
C GLU A 73 10.36 14.29 6.79
N LEU A 74 10.57 13.86 8.05
CA LEU A 74 11.07 14.74 9.12
C LEU A 74 12.43 15.37 8.78
N ASN A 75 13.35 14.57 8.24
CA ASN A 75 14.64 15.07 7.79
C ASN A 75 14.49 16.03 6.61
N GLY A 76 13.55 15.76 5.70
CA GLY A 76 13.31 16.58 4.54
C GLY A 76 12.73 17.94 4.89
N ASP A 77 11.77 18.00 5.82
CA ASP A 77 11.25 19.27 6.34
C ASP A 77 12.38 20.15 6.87
N GLU A 78 13.27 19.59 7.69
CA GLU A 78 14.43 20.32 8.26
C GLU A 78 15.41 20.81 7.18
N ILE A 79 15.72 19.96 6.19
CA ILE A 79 16.60 20.34 5.06
C ILE A 79 15.96 21.47 4.23
N SER A 80 14.65 21.42 4.01
CA SER A 80 13.92 22.38 3.16
C SER A 80 14.01 23.82 3.69
N LEU A 81 14.13 24.00 5.01
CA LEU A 81 14.30 25.30 5.67
C LEU A 81 15.60 25.99 5.25
N HIS A 82 16.64 25.20 4.97
CA HIS A 82 18.01 25.67 4.72
C HIS A 82 18.39 25.72 3.23
N ALA A 83 17.61 25.07 2.36
CA ALA A 83 17.85 25.06 0.92
C ALA A 83 17.66 26.44 0.29
N ASN A 84 18.39 26.76 -0.79
CA ASN A 84 18.10 27.99 -1.54
C ASN A 84 16.74 27.87 -2.29
N PRO A 85 16.12 28.98 -2.76
CA PRO A 85 14.79 28.93 -3.35
C PRO A 85 14.60 27.94 -4.51
N VAL A 86 15.59 27.79 -5.38
CA VAL A 86 15.51 26.88 -6.53
C VAL A 86 15.61 25.43 -6.09
N GLU A 87 16.61 25.12 -5.25
CA GLU A 87 16.78 23.78 -4.67
C GLU A 87 15.57 23.38 -3.84
N ARG A 88 14.99 24.32 -3.09
CA ARG A 88 13.81 24.09 -2.26
C ARG A 88 12.61 23.63 -3.08
N THR A 89 12.36 24.22 -4.26
CA THR A 89 11.27 23.79 -5.13
C THR A 89 11.47 22.37 -5.65
N LEU A 90 12.69 22.04 -6.09
CA LEU A 90 13.03 20.68 -6.52
C LEU A 90 12.90 19.68 -5.35
N PHE A 91 13.39 20.07 -4.18
CA PHE A 91 13.36 19.28 -2.96
C PHE A 91 11.92 19.01 -2.50
N TRP A 92 11.02 20.00 -2.56
CA TRP A 92 9.61 19.79 -2.28
C TRP A 92 8.98 18.76 -3.20
N GLY A 93 9.32 18.75 -4.50
CA GLY A 93 8.82 17.72 -5.42
C GLY A 93 9.28 16.31 -5.04
N LEU A 94 10.52 16.18 -4.56
CA LEU A 94 11.04 14.92 -4.01
C LEU A 94 10.32 14.54 -2.71
N LEU A 95 10.15 15.48 -1.78
CA LEU A 95 9.51 15.24 -0.48
C LEU A 95 8.06 14.77 -0.64
N HIS A 96 7.28 15.40 -1.55
CA HIS A 96 5.93 14.93 -1.87
C HIS A 96 5.92 13.48 -2.40
N SER A 97 6.95 13.07 -3.15
CA SER A 97 7.04 11.68 -3.60
C SER A 97 7.24 10.70 -2.45
N VAL A 98 7.98 11.12 -1.41
CA VAL A 98 8.17 10.35 -0.17
C VAL A 98 6.86 10.27 0.63
N GLU A 99 6.19 11.40 0.83
CA GLU A 99 4.90 11.48 1.53
C GLU A 99 3.83 10.60 0.86
N MET A 100 3.75 10.66 -0.48
CA MET A 100 2.84 9.83 -1.26
C MET A 100 3.17 8.34 -1.12
N ALA A 101 4.46 7.98 -1.17
CA ALA A 101 4.88 6.60 -0.96
C ALA A 101 4.48 6.10 0.43
N ARG A 102 4.67 6.92 1.47
CA ARG A 102 4.28 6.58 2.83
C ARG A 102 2.77 6.41 2.94
N ALA A 103 1.99 7.36 2.44
CA ALA A 103 0.52 7.31 2.50
C ALA A 103 -0.03 6.03 1.84
N VAL A 104 0.56 5.60 0.73
CA VAL A 104 0.19 4.33 0.07
C VAL A 104 0.55 3.13 0.94
N VAL A 105 1.74 3.11 1.56
CA VAL A 105 2.15 2.03 2.47
C VAL A 105 1.24 1.96 3.70
N ASP A 106 0.95 3.10 4.32
CA ASP A 106 0.08 3.19 5.48
C ASP A 106 -1.34 2.71 5.14
N ALA A 107 -1.88 3.10 3.97
CA ALA A 107 -3.18 2.61 3.50
C ALA A 107 -3.20 1.09 3.27
N LEU A 108 -2.11 0.50 2.77
CA LEU A 108 -1.99 -0.96 2.61
C LEU A 108 -1.95 -1.68 3.98
N LEU A 109 -1.23 -1.12 4.95
CA LEU A 109 -1.14 -1.66 6.32
C LEU A 109 -2.48 -1.54 7.06
N GLU A 110 -3.16 -0.40 6.96
CA GLU A 110 -4.48 -0.19 7.55
C GLU A 110 -5.52 -1.16 6.99
N GLY A 111 -5.57 -1.30 5.66
CA GLY A 111 -6.42 -2.29 5.00
C GLY A 111 -6.13 -3.72 5.45
N SER A 112 -4.87 -4.02 5.80
CA SER A 112 -4.46 -5.31 6.34
C SER A 112 -4.81 -5.54 7.82
N SER A 113 -5.03 -4.47 8.60
CA SER A 113 -5.46 -4.62 9.99
C SER A 113 -6.98 -4.76 10.10
N THR A 114 -7.74 -4.08 9.23
CA THR A 114 -9.20 -4.08 9.27
C THR A 114 -9.85 -5.42 8.93
N ALA A 115 -9.20 -6.26 8.13
CA ALA A 115 -9.70 -7.61 7.81
C ALA A 115 -9.69 -8.55 9.02
N VAL A 116 -8.60 -8.52 9.79
CA VAL A 116 -8.34 -9.45 10.89
C VAL A 116 -9.38 -9.25 12.01
N ALA A 117 -9.77 -8.00 12.24
CA ALA A 117 -10.81 -7.65 13.21
C ALA A 117 -12.21 -8.17 12.83
N LEU A 118 -12.49 -8.39 11.54
CA LEU A 118 -13.78 -8.92 11.08
C LEU A 118 -13.85 -10.46 11.13
N ASP A 119 -12.70 -11.15 11.12
CA ASP A 119 -12.64 -12.63 11.14
C ASP A 119 -12.59 -13.21 12.57
N GLY A 120 -12.13 -12.42 13.55
CA GLY A 120 -12.03 -12.84 14.97
C GLY A 120 -13.35 -12.91 15.76
N ASN A 121 -14.50 -12.75 15.10
CA ASN A 121 -15.83 -12.72 15.73
C ASN A 121 -16.73 -13.89 15.30
N ARG A 122 -16.13 -15.03 14.90
CA ARG A 122 -16.82 -16.27 14.50
C ARG A 122 -16.47 -17.45 15.41
#